data_AF-A0A819PKL0-F1
#
_entry.id   AF-A0A819PKL0-F1
#
_cell.length_a   1.000
_cell.length_b   1.000
_cell.length_c   1.000
_cell.angle_alpha   90.00
_cell.angle_beta   90.00
_cell.angle_gamma   90.00
#
_symmetry.space_group_name_H-M   'P 1'
#
loop_
_entity.id
_entity.type
_entity.pdbx_description
1 polymer ?
#
loop_
_entity_poly.entity_id
_entity_poly.type
_entity_poly.pdbx_seq_one_letter_code
_entity_poly.pdbx_strand_id
1 'polypeptide(L)' 'KKKTILLNLPETPITTTTAAPKPCPIAGQFRCVGTDMCLEKERVCDFTVDCPDASDEV' A
#
# COMPACT_ATOMS: atom_id res chain seq x y z
N LYS A 1 -10.63 -15.14 12.60
CA LYS A 1 -9.43 -15.70 11.91
C LYS A 1 -9.56 -15.73 10.38
N LYS A 2 -10.54 -15.02 9.82
CA LYS A 2 -10.45 -14.38 8.51
C LYS A 2 -10.78 -12.91 8.79
N LYS A 3 -9.90 -11.97 8.47
CA LYS A 3 -10.33 -10.56 8.39
C LYS A 3 -10.48 -10.21 6.91
N THR A 4 -11.39 -10.96 6.28
CA THR A 4 -12.21 -10.43 5.21
C THR A 4 -12.82 -9.13 5.74
N ILE A 5 -12.58 -8.03 5.04
CA ILE A 5 -13.38 -6.79 5.01
C ILE A 5 -14.05 -6.46 6.35
N LEU A 6 -13.45 -5.56 7.12
CA LEU A 6 -14.10 -4.47 7.88
C LEU A 6 -13.03 -3.71 8.71
N LEU A 7 -12.64 -2.56 8.15
CA LEU A 7 -12.41 -1.24 8.76
C LEU A 7 -11.55 -1.19 10.05
N ASN A 8 -10.35 -0.63 9.91
CA ASN A 8 -9.84 0.53 10.68
C ASN A 8 -8.46 0.93 10.12
N LEU A 9 -8.44 1.40 8.87
CA LEU A 9 -7.34 2.21 8.32
C LEU A 9 -8.05 3.46 7.77
N PRO A 10 -7.67 4.69 8.16
CA PRO A 10 -8.31 5.90 7.63
C PRO A 10 -8.23 5.82 6.11
N GLU A 11 -9.39 5.86 5.46
CA GLU A 11 -9.54 5.73 4.01
C GLU A 11 -8.81 6.91 3.35
N THR A 12 -7.53 6.75 3.06
CA THR A 12 -6.78 7.75 2.31
C THR A 12 -7.33 7.76 0.90
N PRO A 13 -7.65 8.94 0.35
CA PRO A 13 -8.38 9.07 -0.89
C PRO A 13 -7.60 8.41 -2.03
N ILE A 14 -8.22 7.41 -2.67
CA ILE A 14 -7.83 6.84 -3.96
C ILE A 14 -8.01 7.89 -5.07
N THR A 15 -7.22 8.96 -5.03
CA THR A 15 -7.20 9.98 -6.08
C THR A 15 -6.24 9.56 -7.17
N THR A 16 -6.75 8.81 -8.14
CA THR A 16 -6.21 8.71 -9.49
C THR A 16 -6.09 10.12 -10.09
N THR A 17 -4.93 10.77 -9.96
CA THR A 17 -4.67 12.05 -10.63
C THR A 17 -3.22 12.09 -11.11
N THR A 18 -3.09 12.03 -12.43
CA THR A 18 -1.90 12.16 -13.29
C THR A 18 -1.00 13.35 -12.93
N ALA A 19 -0.23 13.20 -11.86
CA ALA A 19 0.90 14.03 -11.49
C ALA A 19 1.95 13.10 -10.88
N ALA A 20 3.24 13.41 -11.10
CA ALA A 20 4.39 12.58 -10.72
C ALA A 20 4.24 11.81 -9.39
N PRO A 21 4.77 10.56 -9.29
CA PRO A 21 4.54 9.68 -8.15
C PRO A 21 4.94 10.36 -6.84
N LYS A 22 3.95 10.63 -5.99
CA LYS A 22 4.18 11.29 -4.71
C LYS A 22 4.89 10.31 -3.77
N PRO A 23 5.93 10.74 -3.03
CA PRO A 23 6.48 9.92 -1.96
C PRO A 23 5.41 9.60 -0.91
N CYS A 24 5.51 8.43 -0.28
CA CYS A 24 4.60 8.05 0.80
C CYS A 24 4.63 9.09 1.94
N PRO A 25 3.49 9.34 2.61
CA PRO A 25 3.37 10.40 3.61
C PRO A 25 4.21 10.13 4.87
N ILE A 26 4.47 8.86 5.20
CA ILE A 26 5.24 8.47 6.38
C ILE A 26 6.61 7.92 5.94
N ALA A 27 7.67 8.40 6.61
CA ALA A 27 9.02 7.92 6.37
C ALA A 27 9.12 6.42 6.70
N GLY A 28 9.68 5.64 5.79
CA GLY A 28 9.85 4.19 5.94
C GLY A 28 8.71 3.34 5.40
N GLN A 29 7.65 3.95 4.85
CA GLN A 29 6.63 3.23 4.10
C GLN A 29 7.13 2.80 2.71
N PHE A 30 6.62 1.68 2.23
CA PHE A 30 6.86 1.15 0.90
C PHE A 30 5.71 1.53 -0.03
N ARG A 31 6.01 1.99 -1.25
CA ARG A 31 4.98 2.31 -2.24
C ARG A 31 4.86 1.19 -3.25
N CYS A 32 3.66 0.65 -3.41
CA CYS A 32 3.38 -0.35 -4.43
C CYS A 32 3.64 0.22 -5.84
N VAL A 33 4.14 -0.61 -6.76
CA VAL A 33 4.54 -0.16 -8.08
C VAL A 33 3.32 0.23 -8.93
N GLY A 34 3.38 1.41 -9.54
CA GLY A 34 2.31 1.90 -10.41
C GLY A 34 1.03 2.33 -9.69
N THR A 35 1.07 2.43 -8.36
CA THR A 35 -0.06 2.91 -7.55
C THR A 35 0.37 3.96 -6.53
N ASP A 36 -0.62 4.65 -5.95
CA ASP A 36 -0.41 5.56 -4.81
C ASP A 36 -0.59 4.84 -3.46
N MET A 37 -0.58 3.50 -3.44
CA MET A 37 -0.72 2.71 -2.23
C MET A 37 0.60 2.64 -1.47
N CYS A 38 0.54 2.94 -0.16
CA CYS A 38 1.67 2.90 0.75
C CYS A 38 1.44 1.85 1.84
N LEU A 39 2.39 0.95 1.99
CA LEU A 39 2.43 -0.11 2.97
C LEU A 39 3.40 0.22 4.10
N GLU A 40 3.14 -0.34 5.28
CA GLU A 40 4.11 -0.36 6.37
C GLU A 40 5.28 -1.26 6.00
N LYS A 41 6.47 -0.99 6.55
CA LYS A 41 7.67 -1.77 6.24
C LYS A 41 7.50 -3.24 6.64
N GLU A 42 6.72 -3.49 7.68
CA GLU A 42 6.41 -4.82 8.22
C GLU A 42 5.55 -5.66 7.28
N ARG A 43 4.95 -5.04 6.25
CA ARG A 43 4.14 -5.69 5.21
C ARG A 43 4.91 -5.97 3.92
N VAL A 44 6.20 -5.64 3.91
CA VAL A 44 7.06 -5.90 2.76
C VAL A 44 7.76 -7.23 2.99
N CYS A 45 7.60 -8.16 2.04
CA CYS A 45 8.11 -9.51 2.09
C CYS A 45 7.62 -10.26 3.35
N ASP A 46 6.33 -10.12 3.66
CA ASP A 46 5.68 -10.71 4.83
C ASP A 46 4.94 -12.02 4.51
N PHE A 47 5.10 -12.52 3.27
CA PHE A 47 4.41 -13.68 2.68
C PHE A 47 2.92 -13.44 2.38
N THR A 48 2.46 -12.19 2.44
CA THR A 48 1.11 -11.78 2.08
C THR A 48 1.20 -10.77 0.95
N VAL A 49 0.45 -11.00 -0.12
CA VAL A 49 0.31 -10.01 -1.19
C VAL A 49 -0.62 -8.90 -0.71
N ASP A 50 -0.04 -7.77 -0.31
CA ASP A 50 -0.74 -6.53 0.04
C ASP A 50 -0.78 -5.55 -1.15
N CYS A 51 0.22 -5.52 -2.04
CA CYS A 51 0.15 -4.71 -3.26
C CYS A 51 -0.69 -5.39 -4.35
N PRO A 52 -1.47 -4.62 -5.14
CA PRO A 52 -2.27 -5.18 -6.24
C PRO A 52 -1.41 -5.78 -7.36
N ASP A 53 -0.16 -5.34 -7.47
CA ASP A 53 0.84 -5.84 -8.38
C ASP A 53 1.84 -6.82 -7.72
N ALA A 54 1.64 -7.13 -6.44
CA ALA A 54 2.51 -7.98 -5.62
C ALA A 54 3.96 -7.51 -5.48
N SER A 55 4.28 -6.24 -5.78
CA SER A 55 5.62 -5.66 -5.63
C SER A 55 6.18 -5.68 -4.21
N ASP A 56 5.32 -5.86 -3.21
CA ASP A 56 5.73 -6.06 -1.83
C ASP A 56 6.34 -7.46 -1.58
N GLU A 57 6.07 -8.44 -2.45
CA GLU A 57 6.46 -9.84 -2.28
C GLU A 57 7.42 -10.37 -3.37
N VAL A 58 7.90 -9.52 -4.29
CA VAL A 58 8.83 -9.86 -5.39
C VAL A 58 10.08 -9.00 -5.43
#